data_AF-A0A5J4ZSW2-F1
#
_entry.id   AF-A0A5J4ZSW2-F1
#
_cell.length_a   1.000
_cell.length_b   1.000
_cell.length_c   1.000
_cell.angle_alpha   90.00
_cell.angle_beta   90.00
_cell.angle_gamma   90.00
#
_symmetry.space_group_name_H-M   'P 1'
#
loop_
_entity.id
_entity.type
_entity.pdbx_description
1 polymer ?
#
loop_
_entity_poly.entity_id
_entity_poly.type
_entity_poly.pdbx_seq_one_letter_code
_entity_poly.pdbx_strand_id
1 'polypeptide(L)'
;MLQHCLWLQNYGGSQHTLLYQKMLQNAKLRMSCVTGGQVIWSEPTMQSREEIATKVLQETDAVLVHPYNDGHIMSGQGTISLELLEQAPQIDTIIVPISGGGLISGVALAAKSINPAIRVLAAEPRGANDAAQSKAAGRIITLPETNTIADGLRAFLGDLTWPVVRDLVDDVITVEDKEIIEAMRLCYEILKVAVEPSGAIGLAAVLSDSFRKNPSWKDCRHVGIILSGGNVDLGVLWDSFKK
;
A
#
# COMPACT_ATOMS: atom_id res chain seq x y z
N MET A 1 -0.95 -5.55 -6.48
CA MET A 1 -2.15 -5.68 -7.33
C MET A 1 -1.86 -6.28 -8.70
N LEU A 2 -1.09 -5.65 -9.59
CA LEU A 2 -0.89 -6.14 -10.97
C LEU A 2 -0.40 -7.60 -11.05
N GLN A 3 0.58 -7.98 -10.23
CA GLN A 3 1.06 -9.36 -10.11
C GLN A 3 0.00 -10.34 -9.57
N HIS A 4 -0.96 -9.85 -8.78
CA HIS A 4 -2.02 -10.69 -8.21
C HIS A 4 -3.11 -10.99 -9.26
N CYS A 5 -3.51 -10.00 -10.07
CA CYS A 5 -4.42 -10.23 -11.20
C CYS A 5 -3.88 -11.31 -12.16
N LEU A 6 -2.56 -11.32 -12.36
CA LEU A 6 -1.85 -12.32 -13.13
C LEU A 6 -1.78 -13.70 -12.48
N TRP A 7 -1.64 -13.76 -11.16
CA TRP A 7 -1.72 -15.02 -10.45
C TRP A 7 -3.11 -15.64 -10.60
N LEU A 8 -4.17 -14.82 -10.53
CA LEU A 8 -5.55 -15.26 -10.76
C LEU A 8 -5.80 -15.76 -12.19
N GLN A 9 -5.09 -15.24 -13.19
CA GLN A 9 -5.16 -15.72 -14.59
C GLN A 9 -4.83 -17.23 -14.70
N ASN A 10 -3.87 -17.72 -13.92
CA ASN A 10 -3.49 -19.14 -13.92
C ASN A 10 -4.57 -20.06 -13.31
N TYR A 11 -5.53 -19.51 -12.57
CA TYR A 11 -6.60 -20.29 -11.92
C TYR A 11 -7.99 -20.06 -12.57
N GLY A 12 -8.19 -18.94 -13.27
CA GLY A 12 -9.50 -18.51 -13.78
C GLY A 12 -9.72 -18.65 -15.30
N GLY A 13 -8.68 -18.93 -16.10
CA GLY A 13 -8.81 -19.12 -17.55
C GLY A 13 -9.15 -17.87 -18.38
N SER A 14 -9.22 -16.68 -17.77
CA SER A 14 -9.48 -15.41 -18.46
C SER A 14 -8.18 -14.69 -18.86
N GLN A 15 -8.14 -14.09 -20.04
CA GLN A 15 -7.00 -13.25 -20.48
C GLN A 15 -7.01 -11.90 -19.75
N HIS A 16 -5.87 -11.48 -19.20
CA HIS A 16 -5.74 -10.22 -18.48
C HIS A 16 -4.77 -9.26 -19.20
N THR A 17 -5.21 -8.02 -19.39
CA THR A 17 -4.40 -6.90 -19.90
C THR A 17 -3.95 -6.04 -18.73
N LEU A 18 -2.66 -5.74 -18.66
CA LEU A 18 -2.05 -4.99 -17.57
C LEU A 18 -1.50 -3.67 -18.08
N LEU A 19 -1.78 -2.61 -17.32
CA LEU A 19 -1.23 -1.29 -17.58
C LEU A 19 -0.09 -0.99 -16.60
N TYR A 20 1.12 -0.89 -17.13
CA TYR A 20 2.36 -0.58 -16.39
C TYR A 20 2.83 0.84 -16.66
N GLN A 21 3.40 1.51 -15.65
CA GLN A 21 4.18 2.73 -15.86
C GLN A 21 5.63 2.39 -16.22
N LYS A 22 6.25 3.23 -17.06
CA LYS A 22 7.66 3.08 -17.46
C LYS A 22 8.68 3.12 -16.31
N MET A 23 8.32 3.57 -15.10
CA MET A 23 9.21 3.67 -13.93
C MET A 23 9.05 2.56 -12.88
N LEU A 24 8.38 1.43 -13.20
CA LEU A 24 8.22 0.33 -12.24
C LEU A 24 9.53 -0.44 -11.98
N GLN A 25 9.71 -0.88 -10.74
CA GLN A 25 10.86 -1.71 -10.37
C GLN A 25 10.93 -3.01 -11.20
N ASN A 26 12.15 -3.41 -11.57
CA ASN A 26 12.42 -4.60 -12.38
C ASN A 26 11.86 -5.89 -11.77
N ALA A 27 11.88 -6.02 -10.44
CA ALA A 27 11.29 -7.17 -9.75
C ALA A 27 9.78 -7.29 -10.02
N LYS A 28 9.06 -6.16 -10.04
CA LYS A 28 7.62 -6.09 -10.32
C LYS A 28 7.31 -6.46 -11.78
N LEU A 29 8.16 -6.01 -12.70
CA LEU A 29 8.07 -6.31 -14.13
C LEU A 29 8.35 -7.78 -14.45
N ARG A 30 9.45 -8.34 -13.95
CA ARG A 30 9.85 -9.73 -14.21
C ARG A 30 8.75 -10.72 -13.86
N MET A 31 8.11 -10.54 -12.70
CA MET A 31 7.01 -11.41 -12.27
C MET A 31 5.80 -11.36 -13.21
N SER A 32 5.60 -10.21 -13.86
CA SER A 32 4.43 -9.99 -14.72
C SER A 32 4.58 -10.58 -16.11
N CYS A 33 5.81 -10.57 -16.64
CA CYS A 33 6.12 -11.24 -17.90
C CYS A 33 6.05 -12.77 -17.77
N VAL A 34 6.33 -13.32 -16.59
CA VAL A 34 6.33 -14.78 -16.34
C VAL A 34 4.91 -15.36 -16.31
N THR A 35 3.89 -14.55 -16.06
CA THR A 35 2.51 -14.98 -15.81
C THR A 35 1.56 -14.83 -17.00
N GLY A 36 2.08 -14.46 -18.19
CA GLY A 36 1.32 -14.50 -19.45
C GLY A 36 0.35 -13.32 -19.69
N GLY A 37 0.44 -12.25 -18.90
CA GLY A 37 -0.35 -11.03 -19.10
C GLY A 37 0.20 -10.16 -20.23
N GLN A 38 -0.70 -9.51 -20.97
CA GLN A 38 -0.30 -8.51 -21.97
C GLN A 38 0.05 -7.19 -21.27
N VAL A 39 1.28 -6.71 -21.43
CA VAL A 39 1.73 -5.45 -20.83
C VAL A 39 1.56 -4.29 -21.81
N ILE A 40 0.81 -3.27 -21.40
CA ILE A 40 0.70 -1.98 -22.08
C ILE A 40 1.40 -0.94 -21.20
N TRP A 41 2.19 -0.06 -21.83
CA TRP A 41 3.00 0.94 -21.13
C TRP A 41 2.33 2.32 -21.15
N SER A 42 2.33 2.98 -20.00
CA SER A 42 1.97 4.39 -19.83
C SER A 42 3.19 5.24 -19.45
N GLU A 43 3.07 6.55 -19.69
CA GLU A 43 3.95 7.52 -19.04
C GLU A 43 3.72 7.51 -17.51
N PRO A 44 4.71 7.93 -16.71
CA PRO A 44 4.69 7.84 -15.26
C PRO A 44 3.78 8.90 -14.59
N THR A 45 2.62 9.18 -15.18
CA THR A 45 1.60 10.10 -14.66
C THR A 45 0.29 9.35 -14.41
N MET A 46 -0.54 9.85 -13.50
CA MET A 46 -1.88 9.30 -13.28
C MET A 46 -2.77 9.52 -14.50
N GLN A 47 -2.72 10.70 -15.10
CA GLN A 47 -3.47 11.03 -16.31
C GLN A 47 -3.17 10.05 -17.47
N SER A 48 -1.89 9.77 -17.74
CA SER A 48 -1.53 8.82 -18.81
C SER A 48 -2.05 7.40 -18.54
N ARG A 49 -2.08 6.98 -17.27
CA ARG A 49 -2.67 5.68 -16.90
C ARG A 49 -4.18 5.66 -17.16
N GLU A 50 -4.90 6.69 -16.77
CA GLU A 50 -6.35 6.76 -16.96
C GLU A 50 -6.73 6.83 -18.44
N GLU A 51 -6.01 7.62 -19.23
CA GLU A 51 -6.22 7.72 -20.68
C GLU A 51 -6.00 6.36 -21.39
N ILE A 52 -4.91 5.66 -21.05
CA ILE A 52 -4.62 4.36 -21.66
C ILE A 52 -5.60 3.30 -21.17
N ALA A 53 -5.97 3.28 -19.88
CA ALA A 53 -6.98 2.37 -19.37
C ALA A 53 -8.32 2.58 -20.09
N THR A 54 -8.74 3.84 -20.26
CA THR A 54 -9.95 4.20 -20.99
C THR A 54 -9.89 3.71 -22.44
N LYS A 55 -8.75 3.90 -23.12
CA LYS A 55 -8.56 3.41 -24.48
C LYS A 55 -8.70 1.90 -24.57
N VAL A 56 -8.09 1.15 -23.65
CA VAL A 56 -8.20 -0.32 -23.62
C VAL A 56 -9.65 -0.76 -23.41
N LEU A 57 -10.40 -0.10 -22.52
CA LEU A 57 -11.82 -0.39 -22.29
C LEU A 57 -12.71 -0.07 -23.51
N GLN A 58 -12.32 0.92 -24.33
CA GLN A 58 -13.06 1.26 -25.55
C GLN A 58 -12.74 0.30 -26.72
N GLU A 59 -11.51 -0.19 -26.79
CA GLU A 59 -11.03 -1.06 -27.87
C GLU A 59 -11.28 -2.54 -27.59
N THR A 60 -11.69 -2.91 -26.37
CA THR A 60 -11.87 -4.30 -25.93
C THR A 60 -13.08 -4.47 -25.01
N ASP A 61 -13.57 -5.70 -24.83
CA ASP A 61 -14.60 -6.04 -23.83
C ASP A 61 -13.99 -6.25 -22.41
N ALA A 62 -12.88 -5.58 -22.10
CA ALA A 62 -12.20 -5.74 -20.82
C ALA A 62 -12.99 -5.09 -19.68
N VAL A 63 -12.82 -5.63 -18.47
CA VAL A 63 -13.30 -5.03 -17.23
C VAL A 63 -12.12 -4.41 -16.49
N LEU A 64 -12.26 -3.15 -16.08
CA LEU A 64 -11.24 -2.50 -15.27
C LEU A 64 -11.27 -3.03 -13.84
N VAL A 65 -10.18 -3.65 -13.42
CA VAL A 65 -9.95 -3.99 -12.01
C VAL A 65 -9.09 -2.88 -11.39
N HIS A 66 -9.74 -1.93 -10.72
CA HIS A 66 -9.05 -0.76 -10.17
C HIS A 66 -8.07 -1.17 -9.05
N PRO A 67 -6.84 -0.64 -8.97
CA PRO A 67 -5.84 -1.07 -8.00
C PRO A 67 -6.18 -0.87 -6.50
N TYR A 68 -7.28 -0.20 -6.16
CA TYR A 68 -7.62 0.17 -4.78
C TYR A 68 -9.05 0.73 -4.62
N ASN A 69 -9.52 1.55 -5.56
CA ASN A 69 -10.79 2.26 -5.50
C ASN A 69 -11.94 1.41 -6.05
N ASP A 70 -12.12 0.23 -5.47
CA ASP A 70 -13.14 -0.74 -5.83
C ASP A 70 -13.57 -1.50 -4.57
N GLY A 71 -14.88 -1.70 -4.39
CA GLY A 71 -15.44 -2.31 -3.18
C GLY A 71 -15.00 -3.77 -2.97
N HIS A 72 -14.81 -4.56 -4.02
CA HIS A 72 -14.28 -5.92 -3.92
C HIS A 72 -12.80 -5.91 -3.56
N ILE A 73 -12.04 -4.94 -4.07
CA ILE A 73 -10.63 -4.80 -3.74
C ILE A 73 -10.45 -4.38 -2.29
N MET A 74 -11.21 -3.38 -1.82
CA MET A 74 -11.22 -2.94 -0.43
C MET A 74 -11.62 -4.09 0.52
N SER A 75 -12.74 -4.76 0.25
CA SER A 75 -13.20 -5.88 1.08
C SER A 75 -12.20 -7.04 1.11
N GLY A 76 -11.59 -7.37 -0.03
CA GLY A 76 -10.53 -8.37 -0.11
C GLY A 76 -9.31 -8.01 0.74
N GLN A 77 -8.92 -6.74 0.81
CA GLN A 77 -7.82 -6.32 1.70
C GLN A 77 -8.21 -6.41 3.19
N GLY A 78 -9.51 -6.34 3.51
CA GLY A 78 -10.01 -6.41 4.89
C GLY A 78 -9.83 -7.77 5.54
N THR A 79 -9.61 -8.85 4.78
CA THR A 79 -9.34 -10.18 5.34
C THR A 79 -8.10 -10.19 6.21
N ILE A 80 -7.13 -9.29 5.95
CA ILE A 80 -5.93 -9.10 6.78
C ILE A 80 -6.30 -8.85 8.24
N SER A 81 -7.31 -8.02 8.51
CA SER A 81 -7.75 -7.76 9.89
C SER A 81 -8.48 -8.93 10.51
N LEU A 82 -9.22 -9.70 9.71
CA LEU A 82 -9.89 -10.91 10.20
C LEU A 82 -8.84 -11.90 10.71
N GLU A 83 -7.83 -12.19 9.89
CA GLU A 83 -6.74 -13.11 10.23
C GLU A 83 -5.88 -12.57 11.38
N LEU A 84 -5.49 -11.29 11.33
CA LEU A 84 -4.64 -10.67 12.35
C LEU A 84 -5.30 -10.70 13.73
N LEU A 85 -6.59 -10.38 13.82
CA LEU A 85 -7.32 -10.32 15.10
C LEU A 85 -7.73 -11.72 15.59
N GLU A 86 -7.88 -12.69 14.70
CA GLU A 86 -8.00 -14.11 15.09
C GLU A 86 -6.70 -14.62 15.74
N GLN A 87 -5.56 -14.30 15.13
CA GLN A 87 -4.24 -14.75 15.61
C GLN A 87 -3.75 -13.99 16.85
N ALA A 88 -4.10 -12.71 16.98
CA ALA A 88 -3.65 -11.83 18.05
C ALA A 88 -4.80 -10.93 18.56
N PRO A 89 -5.77 -11.49 19.31
CA PRO A 89 -6.98 -10.77 19.74
C PRO A 89 -6.71 -9.62 20.72
N GLN A 90 -5.51 -9.55 21.30
CA GLN A 90 -5.11 -8.47 22.22
C GLN A 90 -4.71 -7.16 21.52
N ILE A 91 -4.59 -7.16 20.18
CA ILE A 91 -4.21 -5.96 19.41
C ILE A 91 -5.21 -4.83 19.67
N ASP A 92 -4.68 -3.68 20.09
CA ASP A 92 -5.46 -2.46 20.33
C ASP A 92 -5.23 -1.40 19.26
N THR A 93 -4.16 -1.53 18.47
CA THR A 93 -3.76 -0.56 17.45
C THR A 93 -3.22 -1.28 16.22
N ILE A 94 -3.65 -0.91 15.03
CA ILE A 94 -3.14 -1.45 13.76
C ILE A 94 -2.53 -0.31 12.94
N ILE A 95 -1.28 -0.48 12.50
CA ILE A 95 -0.57 0.46 11.63
C ILE A 95 -0.60 -0.07 10.21
N VAL A 96 -1.11 0.73 9.28
CA VAL A 96 -1.35 0.31 7.90
C VAL A 96 -0.72 1.31 6.91
N PRO A 97 0.05 0.85 5.92
CA PRO A 97 0.50 1.70 4.82
C PRO A 97 -0.70 2.31 4.07
N ILE A 98 -0.61 3.60 3.73
CA ILE A 98 -1.63 4.31 2.95
C ILE A 98 -1.03 4.93 1.69
N SER A 99 -1.86 4.95 0.65
CA SER A 99 -1.62 5.43 -0.71
C SER A 99 -3.01 5.80 -1.24
N GLY A 100 -3.48 5.18 -2.32
CA GLY A 100 -4.87 5.28 -2.76
C GLY A 100 -5.95 4.75 -1.80
N GLY A 101 -5.59 4.24 -0.62
CA GLY A 101 -6.54 3.98 0.47
C GLY A 101 -7.21 2.60 0.46
N GLY A 102 -7.04 1.78 -0.57
CA GLY A 102 -7.74 0.48 -0.68
C GLY A 102 -7.41 -0.50 0.46
N LEU A 103 -6.12 -0.68 0.76
CA LEU A 103 -5.64 -1.55 1.84
C LEU A 103 -6.18 -1.11 3.21
N ILE A 104 -5.92 0.14 3.58
CA ILE A 104 -6.33 0.65 4.88
C ILE A 104 -7.86 0.72 5.02
N SER A 105 -8.60 0.97 3.94
CA SER A 105 -10.05 0.99 4.00
C SER A 105 -10.61 -0.39 4.36
N GLY A 106 -10.11 -1.45 3.70
CA GLY A 106 -10.47 -2.82 4.05
C GLY A 106 -10.15 -3.17 5.49
N VAL A 107 -8.91 -2.90 5.91
CA VAL A 107 -8.43 -3.15 7.27
C VAL A 107 -9.25 -2.39 8.31
N ALA A 108 -9.52 -1.10 8.09
CA ALA A 108 -10.28 -0.27 9.01
C ALA A 108 -11.74 -0.76 9.14
N LEU A 109 -12.40 -1.06 8.02
CA LEU A 109 -13.76 -1.59 8.02
C LEU A 109 -13.86 -2.89 8.82
N ALA A 110 -12.98 -3.86 8.56
CA ALA A 110 -13.01 -5.14 9.24
C ALA A 110 -12.65 -5.01 10.74
N ALA A 111 -11.57 -4.31 11.07
CA ALA A 111 -11.12 -4.15 12.46
C ALA A 111 -12.15 -3.41 13.32
N LYS A 112 -12.69 -2.28 12.85
CA LYS A 112 -13.69 -1.50 13.59
C LYS A 112 -15.04 -2.20 13.68
N SER A 113 -15.39 -3.07 12.72
CA SER A 113 -16.60 -3.90 12.80
C SER A 113 -16.49 -4.99 13.86
N ILE A 114 -15.29 -5.54 14.07
CA ILE A 114 -15.02 -6.53 15.13
C ILE A 114 -14.97 -5.84 16.50
N ASN A 115 -14.22 -4.75 16.60
CA ASN A 115 -14.08 -3.97 17.82
C ASN A 115 -13.86 -2.49 17.47
N PRO A 116 -14.88 -1.62 17.65
CA PRO A 116 -14.78 -0.19 17.35
C PRO A 116 -13.67 0.55 18.11
N ALA A 117 -13.21 0.00 19.24
CA ALA A 117 -12.16 0.59 20.06
C ALA A 117 -10.75 0.38 19.48
N ILE A 118 -10.55 -0.55 18.54
CA ILE A 118 -9.25 -0.75 17.89
C ILE A 118 -8.89 0.51 17.13
N ARG A 119 -7.72 1.07 17.41
CA ARG A 119 -7.18 2.23 16.70
C ARG A 119 -6.56 1.80 15.38
N VAL A 120 -6.85 2.49 14.29
CA VAL A 120 -6.27 2.25 12.97
C VAL A 120 -5.53 3.51 12.55
N LEU A 121 -4.19 3.42 12.50
CA LEU A 121 -3.34 4.54 12.11
C LEU A 121 -2.73 4.25 10.75
N ALA A 122 -2.81 5.25 9.88
CA ALA A 122 -2.18 5.20 8.58
C ALA A 122 -0.70 5.56 8.67
N ALA A 123 0.12 5.04 7.74
CA ALA A 123 1.51 5.42 7.58
C ALA A 123 1.81 5.76 6.12
N GLU A 124 2.32 6.96 5.87
CA GLU A 124 2.69 7.45 4.53
C GLU A 124 4.03 8.20 4.55
N PRO A 125 4.73 8.28 3.41
CA PRO A 125 6.00 9.00 3.36
C PRO A 125 5.76 10.51 3.34
N ARG A 126 6.67 11.28 3.96
CA ARG A 126 6.61 12.74 4.00
C ARG A 126 6.44 13.35 2.60
N GLY A 127 7.15 12.82 1.61
CA GLY A 127 7.12 13.32 0.24
C GLY A 127 5.92 12.86 -0.60
N ALA A 128 4.98 12.10 -0.02
CA ALA A 128 3.68 11.80 -0.62
C ALA A 128 2.60 11.83 0.47
N ASN A 129 2.54 12.92 1.24
CA ASN A 129 1.70 13.04 2.44
C ASN A 129 0.26 13.53 2.16
N ASP A 130 -0.32 13.12 1.04
CA ASP A 130 -1.64 13.61 0.62
C ASP A 130 -2.76 13.12 1.54
N ALA A 131 -2.65 11.93 2.16
CA ALA A 131 -3.69 11.45 3.05
C ALA A 131 -3.71 12.19 4.39
N ALA A 132 -2.54 12.53 4.96
CA ALA A 132 -2.46 13.36 6.16
C ALA A 132 -3.00 14.77 5.90
N GLN A 133 -2.66 15.37 4.75
CA GLN A 133 -3.22 16.66 4.35
C GLN A 133 -4.73 16.57 4.16
N SER A 134 -5.21 15.50 3.50
CA SER A 134 -6.64 15.27 3.28
C SER A 134 -7.40 15.11 4.60
N LYS A 135 -6.85 14.31 5.53
CA LYS A 135 -7.43 14.07 6.86
C LYS A 135 -7.54 15.36 7.67
N ALA A 136 -6.48 16.17 7.68
CA ALA A 136 -6.47 17.46 8.35
C ALA A 136 -7.45 18.48 7.72
N ALA A 137 -7.60 18.46 6.40
CA ALA A 137 -8.48 19.38 5.67
C ALA A 137 -9.95 18.93 5.61
N GLY A 138 -10.25 17.68 5.96
CA GLY A 138 -11.60 17.10 5.84
C GLY A 138 -12.08 16.91 4.39
N ARG A 139 -11.17 16.95 3.41
CA ARG A 139 -11.45 16.73 1.98
C ARG A 139 -10.21 16.16 1.28
N ILE A 140 -10.41 15.49 0.14
CA ILE A 140 -9.30 15.00 -0.66
C ILE A 140 -8.41 16.17 -1.12
N ILE A 141 -7.12 16.03 -0.88
CA ILE A 141 -6.03 16.86 -1.38
C ILE A 141 -5.15 15.96 -2.24
N THR A 142 -4.74 16.48 -3.40
CA THR A 142 -3.75 15.82 -4.26
C THR A 142 -2.48 16.67 -4.30
N LEU A 143 -1.35 16.03 -4.56
CA LEU A 143 -0.06 16.70 -4.67
C LEU A 143 0.32 16.88 -6.15
N PRO A 144 0.98 17.99 -6.52
CA PRO A 144 1.46 18.17 -7.88
C PRO A 144 2.55 17.13 -8.24
N GLU A 145 3.32 16.69 -7.24
CA GLU A 145 4.36 15.67 -7.39
C GLU A 145 4.53 14.89 -6.07
N THR A 146 4.97 13.65 -6.18
CA THR A 146 5.36 12.80 -5.04
C THR A 146 6.84 12.46 -5.13
N ASN A 147 7.59 12.61 -4.05
CA ASN A 147 9.02 12.31 -4.00
C ASN A 147 9.36 11.41 -2.80
N THR A 148 9.51 10.11 -3.05
CA THR A 148 9.81 9.12 -2.01
C THR A 148 10.35 7.82 -2.61
N ILE A 149 11.17 7.08 -1.89
CA ILE A 149 11.57 5.70 -2.25
C ILE A 149 10.42 4.69 -2.21
N ALA A 150 9.30 5.00 -1.54
CA ALA A 150 8.13 4.13 -1.44
C ALA A 150 7.24 4.22 -2.69
N ASP A 151 7.64 3.54 -3.76
CA ASP A 151 6.99 3.59 -5.08
C ASP A 151 5.51 3.16 -5.08
N GLY A 152 5.12 2.27 -4.16
CA GLY A 152 3.74 1.82 -3.98
C GLY A 152 2.84 2.83 -3.28
N LEU A 153 3.40 3.88 -2.69
CA LEU A 153 2.70 4.87 -1.86
C LEU A 153 2.58 6.24 -2.55
N ARG A 154 2.49 6.26 -3.88
CA ARG A 154 2.43 7.48 -4.70
C ARG A 154 1.05 7.73 -5.35
N ALA A 155 0.02 7.00 -4.94
CA ALA A 155 -1.34 7.18 -5.47
C ALA A 155 -2.19 8.00 -4.51
N PHE A 156 -3.19 8.69 -5.04
CA PHE A 156 -4.10 9.53 -4.26
C PHE A 156 -5.36 8.76 -3.83
N LEU A 157 -5.96 9.18 -2.72
CA LEU A 157 -7.23 8.64 -2.24
C LEU A 157 -8.34 8.73 -3.30
N GLY A 158 -9.06 7.63 -3.48
CA GLY A 158 -10.23 7.57 -4.36
C GLY A 158 -11.54 7.89 -3.64
N ASP A 159 -12.61 8.11 -4.40
CA ASP A 159 -13.94 8.47 -3.90
C ASP A 159 -14.61 7.38 -3.04
N LEU A 160 -14.31 6.10 -3.26
CA LEU A 160 -14.78 5.01 -2.40
C LEU A 160 -13.95 4.86 -1.12
N THR A 161 -12.64 5.13 -1.22
CA THR A 161 -11.71 4.98 -0.09
C THR A 161 -11.77 6.16 0.87
N TRP A 162 -12.01 7.37 0.37
CA TRP A 162 -12.00 8.60 1.18
C TRP A 162 -13.02 8.60 2.32
N PRO A 163 -14.30 8.23 2.13
CA PRO A 163 -15.25 8.16 3.23
C PRO A 163 -14.77 7.24 4.36
N VAL A 164 -14.16 6.10 4.02
CA VAL A 164 -13.62 5.16 5.01
C VAL A 164 -12.42 5.77 5.74
N VAL A 165 -11.48 6.39 5.02
CA VAL A 165 -10.31 7.06 5.61
C VAL A 165 -10.74 8.23 6.49
N ARG A 166 -11.73 9.02 6.06
CA ARG A 166 -12.27 10.14 6.83
C ARG A 166 -12.92 9.69 8.12
N ASP A 167 -13.68 8.60 8.09
CA ASP A 167 -14.55 8.22 9.21
C ASP A 167 -13.96 7.16 10.14
N LEU A 168 -13.14 6.24 9.63
CA LEU A 168 -12.68 5.05 10.38
C LEU A 168 -11.17 5.01 10.66
N VAL A 169 -10.35 5.74 9.92
CA VAL A 169 -8.91 5.86 10.22
C VAL A 169 -8.72 6.93 11.29
N ASP A 170 -8.05 6.61 12.39
CA ASP A 170 -7.96 7.52 13.54
C ASP A 170 -6.98 8.68 13.29
N ASP A 171 -5.84 8.42 12.65
CA ASP A 171 -4.85 9.46 12.29
C ASP A 171 -3.87 8.95 11.22
N VAL A 172 -3.03 9.84 10.69
CA VAL A 172 -2.01 9.54 9.68
C VAL A 172 -0.62 9.94 10.17
N ILE A 173 0.29 8.96 10.22
CA ILE A 173 1.68 9.14 10.60
C ILE A 173 2.51 9.33 9.32
N THR A 174 3.19 10.47 9.23
CA THR A 174 4.14 10.75 8.15
C THR A 174 5.57 10.44 8.59
N VAL A 175 6.32 9.71 7.77
CA VAL A 175 7.73 9.37 8.03
C VAL A 175 8.65 9.76 6.88
N GLU A 176 9.92 10.03 7.18
CA GLU A 176 10.94 10.34 6.20
C GLU A 176 11.50 9.07 5.55
N ASP A 177 11.98 9.15 4.31
CA ASP A 177 12.56 8.01 3.58
C ASP A 177 13.72 7.34 4.35
N LYS A 178 14.51 8.10 5.10
CA LYS A 178 15.58 7.57 5.96
C LYS A 178 15.04 6.64 7.06
N GLU A 179 13.85 6.91 7.59
CA GLU A 179 13.18 6.08 8.61
C GLU A 179 12.65 4.80 7.97
N ILE A 180 12.17 4.88 6.72
CA ILE A 180 11.77 3.71 5.93
C ILE A 180 12.97 2.79 5.66
N ILE A 181 14.13 3.35 5.29
CA ILE A 181 15.36 2.58 5.07
C ILE A 181 15.78 1.85 6.34
N GLU A 182 15.76 2.52 7.50
CA GLU A 182 16.10 1.88 8.78
C GLU A 182 15.10 0.78 9.14
N ALA A 183 13.81 0.98 8.90
CA ALA A 183 12.80 -0.06 9.09
C ALA A 183 13.04 -1.27 8.17
N MET A 184 13.37 -1.05 6.89
CA MET A 184 13.74 -2.14 5.97
C MET A 184 14.97 -2.92 6.48
N ARG A 185 15.97 -2.19 6.97
CA ARG A 185 17.18 -2.80 7.55
C ARG A 185 16.82 -3.69 8.74
N LEU A 186 15.98 -3.23 9.66
CA LEU A 186 15.52 -4.04 10.80
C LEU A 186 14.69 -5.25 10.38
N CYS A 187 13.82 -5.13 9.37
CA CYS A 187 13.11 -6.27 8.79
C CYS A 187 14.10 -7.35 8.29
N TYR A 188 15.17 -6.93 7.62
CA TYR A 188 16.17 -7.86 7.09
C TYR A 188 17.11 -8.42 8.16
N GLU A 189 17.63 -7.57 9.05
CA GLU A 189 18.65 -7.93 10.04
C GLU A 189 18.06 -8.66 11.25
N ILE A 190 16.82 -8.35 11.65
CA ILE A 190 16.19 -8.90 12.85
C ILE A 190 15.08 -9.88 12.49
N LEU A 191 14.08 -9.44 11.72
CA LEU A 191 12.93 -10.29 11.39
C LEU A 191 13.27 -11.36 10.34
N LYS A 192 14.38 -11.17 9.61
CA LYS A 192 14.84 -12.03 8.51
C LYS A 192 13.82 -12.14 7.37
N VAL A 193 13.08 -11.05 7.14
CA VAL A 193 12.10 -10.95 6.05
C VAL A 193 12.52 -9.84 5.09
N ALA A 194 12.51 -10.12 3.79
CA ALA A 194 12.71 -9.11 2.76
C ALA A 194 11.43 -8.29 2.58
N VAL A 195 11.51 -6.98 2.81
CA VAL A 195 10.37 -6.05 2.75
C VAL A 195 10.75 -4.89 1.84
N GLU A 196 9.86 -4.49 0.94
CA GLU A 196 10.06 -3.32 0.07
C GLU A 196 9.80 -2.01 0.84
N PRO A 197 10.25 -0.84 0.36
CA PRO A 197 10.09 0.41 1.10
C PRO A 197 8.64 0.70 1.51
N SER A 198 7.69 0.53 0.57
CA SER A 198 6.25 0.69 0.81
C SER A 198 5.70 -0.27 1.87
N GLY A 199 6.28 -1.46 1.98
CA GLY A 199 5.90 -2.49 2.95
C GLY A 199 6.46 -2.25 4.35
N ALA A 200 7.62 -1.59 4.45
CA ALA A 200 8.28 -1.34 5.73
C ALA A 200 7.76 -0.11 6.47
N ILE A 201 6.93 0.73 5.82
CA ILE A 201 6.54 2.03 6.35
C ILE A 201 5.75 1.95 7.66
N GLY A 202 4.97 0.88 7.87
CA GLY A 202 4.26 0.68 9.13
C GLY A 202 5.21 0.51 10.31
N LEU A 203 6.33 -0.21 10.10
CA LEU A 203 7.38 -0.34 11.10
C LEU A 203 8.10 1.00 11.30
N ALA A 204 8.43 1.72 10.22
CA ALA A 204 9.02 3.05 10.30
C ALA A 204 8.18 4.01 11.15
N ALA A 205 6.85 4.00 10.96
CA ALA A 205 5.91 4.81 11.72
C ALA A 205 5.99 4.53 13.22
N VAL A 206 5.95 3.26 13.64
CA VAL A 206 6.05 2.88 15.08
C VAL A 206 7.40 3.24 15.69
N LEU A 207 8.47 3.18 14.90
CA LEU A 207 9.81 3.53 15.36
C LEU A 207 10.06 5.05 15.42
N SER A 208 9.26 5.84 14.69
CA SER A 208 9.41 7.29 14.61
C SER A 208 9.15 7.99 15.93
N ASP A 209 9.79 9.15 16.11
CA ASP A 209 9.53 10.04 17.23
C ASP A 209 8.08 10.56 17.22
N SER A 210 7.53 10.79 16.02
CA SER A 210 6.14 11.22 15.82
C SER A 210 5.16 10.23 16.44
N PHE A 211 5.47 8.93 16.44
CA PHE A 211 4.65 7.93 17.12
C PHE A 211 4.97 7.86 18.61
N ARG A 212 6.24 7.61 18.95
CA ARG A 212 6.66 7.30 20.33
C ARG A 212 6.48 8.43 21.32
N LYS A 213 6.56 9.68 20.86
CA LYS A 213 6.46 10.87 21.72
C LYS A 213 5.06 11.50 21.68
N ASN A 214 4.13 10.94 20.91
CA ASN A 214 2.79 11.51 20.80
C ASN A 214 1.93 11.12 22.03
N PRO A 215 1.48 12.09 22.83
CA PRO A 215 0.68 11.81 24.02
C PRO A 215 -0.67 11.15 23.72
N SER A 216 -1.19 11.29 22.50
CA SER A 216 -2.44 10.68 22.05
C SER A 216 -2.34 9.17 21.82
N TRP A 217 -1.11 8.64 21.70
CA TRP A 217 -0.86 7.23 21.38
C TRP A 217 -0.09 6.50 22.48
N LYS A 218 0.03 7.11 23.67
CA LYS A 218 0.71 6.53 24.85
C LYS A 218 0.03 5.25 25.38
N ASP A 219 -1.23 5.05 25.02
CA ASP A 219 -2.07 3.93 25.41
C ASP A 219 -2.07 2.79 24.37
N CYS A 220 -1.41 2.95 23.22
CA CYS A 220 -1.16 1.87 22.25
C CYS A 220 -0.22 0.84 22.88
N ARG A 221 -0.73 -0.30 23.35
CA ARG A 221 0.08 -1.32 24.04
C ARG A 221 0.41 -2.49 23.13
N HIS A 222 -0.57 -2.95 22.36
CA HIS A 222 -0.43 -4.08 21.45
C HIS A 222 -0.64 -3.61 20.02
N VAL A 223 0.47 -3.31 19.36
CA VAL A 223 0.48 -2.72 18.02
C VAL A 223 0.69 -3.81 16.98
N GLY A 224 -0.30 -4.03 16.12
CA GLY A 224 -0.19 -4.79 14.89
C GLY A 224 0.39 -3.93 13.76
N ILE A 225 1.36 -4.44 13.02
CA ILE A 225 2.01 -3.72 11.92
C ILE A 225 1.84 -4.52 10.64
N ILE A 226 1.24 -3.89 9.61
CA ILE A 226 1.07 -4.54 8.31
C ILE A 226 2.33 -4.34 7.44
N LEU A 227 3.01 -5.45 7.13
CA LEU A 227 4.08 -5.50 6.14
C LEU A 227 3.49 -5.84 4.77
N SER A 228 3.23 -4.82 3.94
CA SER A 228 2.36 -4.96 2.76
C SER A 228 3.01 -5.59 1.51
N GLY A 229 4.34 -5.73 1.46
CA GLY A 229 5.01 -6.28 0.29
C GLY A 229 6.53 -6.40 0.42
N GLY A 230 7.10 -7.24 -0.44
CA GLY A 230 8.52 -7.59 -0.46
C GLY A 230 9.13 -7.63 -1.87
N ASN A 231 8.53 -6.97 -2.86
CA ASN A 231 9.04 -7.00 -4.25
C ASN A 231 10.22 -6.03 -4.44
N VAL A 232 11.29 -6.25 -3.68
CA VAL A 232 12.51 -5.44 -3.75
C VAL A 232 13.50 -6.02 -4.78
N ASP A 233 14.16 -5.15 -5.54
CA ASP A 233 15.28 -5.57 -6.41
C ASP A 233 16.55 -5.78 -5.57
N LEU A 234 16.95 -7.04 -5.41
CA LEU A 234 18.15 -7.43 -4.67
C LEU A 234 19.40 -7.53 -5.57
N GLY A 235 19.34 -7.08 -6.83
CA GLY A 235 20.46 -7.14 -7.77
C GLY A 235 21.75 -6.56 -7.19
N VAL A 236 21.66 -5.36 -6.60
CA VAL A 236 22.80 -4.67 -5.96
C VAL A 236 23.41 -5.52 -4.83
N LEU A 237 22.58 -6.19 -4.04
CA LEU A 237 23.05 -7.07 -2.97
C LEU A 237 23.84 -8.25 -3.55
N TRP A 238 23.30 -8.93 -4.57
CA TRP A 238 23.98 -10.08 -5.18
C TRP A 238 25.25 -9.67 -5.95
N ASP A 239 25.23 -8.52 -6.60
CA ASP A 239 26.38 -7.97 -7.30
C ASP A 239 27.52 -7.64 -6.34
N SER A 240 27.21 -7.27 -5.08
CA SER A 240 28.24 -7.05 -4.05
C SER A 240 29.03 -8.31 -3.66
N PHE A 241 28.49 -9.52 -3.95
CA PHE A 241 29.17 -10.79 -3.70
C PHE A 241 29.93 -11.34 -4.92
N LYS A 242 29.75 -10.73 -6.10
CA LYS A 242 30.52 -11.07 -7.29
C LYS A 242 31.92 -10.49 -7.12
N LYS A 243 32.86 -11.36 -6.75
CA LYS A 243 34.30 -11.06 -6.68
C LYS A 243 34.90 -10.92 -8.07
#